data_AF-A0A1F1Q3K9-F1
#
_entry.id   AF-A0A1F1Q3K9-F1
#
_cell.length_a   1.000
_cell.length_b   1.000
_cell.length_c   1.000
_cell.angle_alpha   90.00
_cell.angle_beta   90.00
_cell.angle_gamma   90.00
#
_symmetry.space_group_name_H-M   'P 1'
#
loop_
_entity.id
_entity.type
_entity.pdbx_description
1 polymer ?
#
loop_
_entity_poly.entity_id
_entity_poly.type
_entity_poly.pdbx_seq_one_letter_code
_entity_poly.pdbx_strand_id
1 'polypeptide(L)' 'MKKCVVYGDLMSDRAAEQYPTITLCDSCIEDDRKTGEAGQILFVQGESEDGECDWCARELGEC' A
#
# COMPACT_ATOMS: atom_id res chain seq x y z
N MET A 1 0.34 -5.22 -9.81
CA MET A 1 -0.01 -4.38 -8.64
C MET A 1 -0.68 -5.22 -7.57
N LYS A 2 -0.68 -4.75 -6.33
CA LYS A 2 -1.21 -5.49 -5.17
C LYS A 2 -1.96 -4.58 -4.22
N LYS A 3 -3.06 -5.08 -3.66
CA LYS A 3 -3.77 -4.43 -2.56
C LYS A 3 -2.98 -4.61 -1.28
N CYS A 4 -2.65 -3.51 -0.63
CA CYS A 4 -1.88 -3.47 0.59
C CYS A 4 -2.69 -2.73 1.66
N VAL A 5 -2.67 -3.25 2.88
CA VAL A 5 -3.16 -2.53 4.04
C VAL A 5 -1.99 -1.83 4.68
N VAL A 6 -2.15 -0.53 4.91
CA VAL A 6 -1.09 0.32 5.47
C VAL A 6 -1.54 0.98 6.77
N TYR A 7 -0.60 1.50 7.54
CA TYR A 7 -0.91 2.41 8.65
C TYR A 7 -1.44 3.74 8.09
N GLY A 8 -2.70 4.03 8.38
CA GLY A 8 -3.36 5.29 8.07
C GLY A 8 -3.43 6.21 9.30
N ASP A 9 -4.58 6.85 9.51
CA ASP A 9 -4.78 7.75 10.64
C ASP A 9 -5.21 6.98 11.89
N LEU A 10 -4.24 6.65 12.74
CA LEU A 10 -4.46 5.90 13.99
C LEU A 10 -5.28 6.66 15.05
N MET A 11 -5.53 7.96 14.83
CA MET A 11 -6.36 8.79 15.70
C MET A 11 -7.82 8.84 15.24
N SER A 12 -8.14 8.29 14.07
CA SER A 12 -9.51 8.26 13.56
C SER A 12 -10.35 7.25 14.34
N ASP A 13 -11.61 7.59 14.57
CA ASP A 13 -12.59 6.68 15.19
C ASP A 13 -12.97 5.51 14.25
N ARG A 14 -12.70 5.64 12.94
CA ARG A 14 -13.04 4.64 11.93
C ARG A 14 -11.87 3.70 11.65
N ALA A 15 -12.07 2.42 11.92
CA ALA A 15 -11.06 1.38 11.64
C ALA A 15 -10.59 1.35 10.17
N ALA A 16 -11.46 1.70 9.21
CA ALA A 16 -11.11 1.76 7.79
C ALA A 16 -10.15 2.92 7.45
N GLU A 17 -10.11 3.98 8.27
CA GLU A 17 -9.20 5.11 8.11
C GLU A 17 -7.89 4.90 8.86
N GLN A 18 -7.92 4.10 9.94
CA GLN A 18 -6.72 3.64 10.63
C GLN A 18 -5.91 2.65 9.80
N TYR A 19 -6.58 1.81 9.01
CA TYR A 19 -5.97 0.76 8.20
C TYR A 19 -6.54 0.75 6.78
N PRO A 20 -6.27 1.80 5.99
CA PRO A 20 -6.78 1.88 4.63
C PRO A 20 -6.15 0.79 3.76
N THR A 21 -6.96 0.28 2.83
CA THR A 21 -6.48 -0.60 1.78
C THR A 21 -6.19 0.25 0.55
N ILE A 22 -4.93 0.26 0.12
CA ILE A 22 -4.44 1.02 -1.03
C ILE A 22 -3.86 0.08 -2.08
N THR A 23 -3.69 0.57 -3.31
CA THR A 23 -3.08 -0.22 -4.40
C THR A 23 -1.64 0.20 -4.57
N LEU A 24 -0.70 -0.75 -4.47
CA LEU A 24 0.73 -0.48 -4.63
C LEU A 24 1.34 -1.35 -5.73
N CYS A 25 2.35 -0.81 -6.41
CA CYS A 25 3.19 -1.59 -7.31
C CYS A 25 4.30 -2.33 -6.54
N ASP A 26 4.82 -3.39 -7.14
CA ASP A 26 5.81 -4.26 -6.49
C ASP A 26 7.06 -3.49 -6.06
N SER A 27 7.54 -2.54 -6.86
CA SER A 27 8.69 -1.70 -6.50
C SER A 27 8.45 -0.88 -5.23
N CYS A 28 7.27 -0.29 -5.06
CA CYS A 28 6.92 0.48 -3.86
C CYS A 28 6.84 -0.43 -2.62
N ILE A 29 6.32 -1.65 -2.78
CA ILE A 29 6.25 -2.64 -1.70
C ILE A 29 7.65 -3.10 -1.31
N GLU A 30 8.55 -3.31 -2.28
CA GLU A 30 9.93 -3.67 -2.02
C GLU A 30 10.70 -2.54 -1.34
N ASP A 31 10.50 -1.29 -1.76
CA ASP A 31 11.13 -0.15 -1.11
C ASP A 31 10.65 0.04 0.33
N ASP A 32 9.35 -0.11 0.59
CA ASP A 32 8.82 -0.11 1.96
C ASP A 32 9.46 -1.20 2.83
N ARG A 33 9.57 -2.43 2.30
CA ARG A 33 10.20 -3.54 3.00
C ARG A 33 11.66 -3.29 3.33
N LYS A 34 12.39 -2.53 2.49
CA LYS A 34 13.79 -2.15 2.79
C LYS A 34 13.88 -1.19 3.97
N THR A 35 12.82 -0.44 4.27
CA THR A 35 12.77 0.46 5.44
C THR A 35 12.55 -0.30 6.76
N GLY A 36 12.16 -1.57 6.70
CA GLY A 36 12.04 -2.46 7.86
C GLY A 36 10.91 -2.01 8.81
N GLU A 37 11.26 -1.68 10.05
CA GLU A 37 10.30 -1.25 11.09
C GLU A 37 9.68 0.13 10.81
N ALA A 38 10.26 0.90 9.89
CA ALA A 38 9.70 2.18 9.43
C ALA A 38 8.68 2.01 8.29
N GLY A 39 8.48 0.79 7.80
CA GLY A 39 7.57 0.50 6.71
C GLY A 39 6.12 0.74 7.11
N GLN A 40 5.32 1.26 6.17
CA GLN A 40 3.91 1.52 6.38
C GLN A 40 3.03 0.31 6.06
N ILE A 41 3.53 -0.68 5.32
CA ILE A 41 2.74 -1.83 4.88
C ILE A 41 2.61 -2.87 5.99
N LEU A 42 1.38 -3.10 6.43
CA LEU A 42 1.02 -4.13 7.41
C LEU A 42 0.91 -5.51 6.77
N PHE A 43 0.13 -5.62 5.70
CA PHE A 43 -0.04 -6.87 4.98
C PHE A 43 -0.47 -6.63 3.54
N VAL A 44 -0.06 -7.55 2.66
CA VAL A 44 -0.42 -7.56 1.25
C VAL A 44 -1.58 -8.55 1.07
N GLN A 45 -2.75 -8.04 0.65
CA GLN A 45 -3.98 -8.83 0.46
C GLN A 45 -3.93 -9.73 -0.78
N GLY A 46 -3.22 -9.30 -1.82
CA GLY A 46 -3.11 -10.05 -3.07
C GLY A 46 -3.00 -9.15 -4.28
N GLU A 47 -3.09 -9.77 -5.45
CA GLU A 47 -3.00 -9.10 -6.74
C GLU A 47 -4.19 -8.16 -6.97
N SER A 48 -3.95 -7.09 -7.71
CA SER A 48 -5.00 -6.18 -8.16
C SER A 48 -4.88 -6.02 -9.67
N GLU A 49 -5.98 -6.32 -10.34
CA GLU A 49 -6.08 -6.41 -11.80
C GLU A 49 -6.26 -5.02 -12.46
N ASP A 50 -6.68 -4.03 -11.69
CA ASP A 50 -6.89 -2.65 -12.11
C ASP A 50 -6.44 -1.69 -11.01
N GLY A 51 -5.76 -0.61 -11.40
CA GLY A 51 -5.43 0.49 -10.50
C GLY A 51 -4.18 1.28 -10.87
N GLU A 52 -4.08 2.45 -10.27
CA GLU A 52 -2.86 3.25 -10.17
C GLU A 52 -2.20 2.95 -8.82
N CYS A 53 -0.87 3.01 -8.76
CA CYS A 53 -0.14 2.93 -7.50
C CYS A 53 -0.37 4.20 -6.67
N ASP A 54 -1.00 4.08 -5.50
CA ASP A 54 -1.31 5.20 -4.60
C ASP A 54 -0.08 6.01 -4.15
N TRP A 55 1.13 5.43 -4.21
CA TRP A 55 2.35 6.11 -3.74
C TRP A 55 3.14 6.81 -4.83
N CYS A 56 3.24 6.20 -6.01
CA CYS A 56 4.04 6.74 -7.10
C CYS A 56 3.21 7.24 -8.29
N ALA A 57 1.87 7.13 -8.20
CA ALA A 57 0.91 7.52 -9.23
C ALA A 57 1.20 6.90 -10.61
N ARG A 58 1.78 5.69 -10.64
CA ARG A 58 2.05 4.94 -11.88
C ARG A 58 0.98 3.91 -12.13
N GLU A 59 0.66 3.71 -13.39
CA GLU A 59 -0.29 2.69 -13.86
C GLU A 59 0.36 1.30 -14.02
N LEU A 60 -0.50 0.31 -14.23
CA LEU A 60 -0.16 -1.11 -14.27
C LEU A 60 0.75 -1.40 -15.48
N GLY A 61 2.05 -1.58 -15.23
CA GLY A 61 3.08 -1.84 -16.26
C GLY A 61 4.21 -0.82 -16.34
N GLU A 62 4.13 0.29 -15.58
CA GLU A 62 5.16 1.33 -15.51
C GLU A 62 6.00 1.31 -14.21
N CYS A 63 5.69 0.33 -13.34
CA CYS A 63 6.58 -0.24 -12.33
C CYS A 63 6.96 -1.66 -12.79
#